data_AF-A0A7C9RIQ2-F1
#
_entry.id   AF-A0A7C9RIQ2-F1
#
_cell.length_a   1.000
_cell.length_b   1.000
_cell.length_c   1.000
_cell.angle_alpha   90.00
_cell.angle_beta   90.00
_cell.angle_gamma   90.00
#
_symmetry.space_group_name_H-M   'P 1'
#
loop_
_entity.id
_entity.type
_entity.pdbx_description
1 polymer ?
#
loop_
_entity_poly.entity_id
_entity_poly.type
_entity_poly.pdbx_seq_one_letter_code
_entity_poly.pdbx_strand_id
1 'polypeptide(L)'
;MPAGSWDTHFHVLGPQNRFPFAANRKYTPPDASFEACRSFHQALGIERGFVVHANTHGFDNTVDLDATARSEGQYLAVVRLDGTATPESCRALHRAGARGVRFAFNPQHGGTLDRAVFDHVLHCIGDLGWFVELHFAGSALPELESWIASIPIPVVIDHFGRIDPRHGLYD
;
A
#
# COMPACT_ATOMS: atom_id res chain seq x y z
N MET A 1 16.49 -7.46 -15.15
CA MET A 1 15.49 -8.47 -14.74
C MET A 1 14.93 -9.14 -15.99
N PRO A 2 14.22 -10.29 -15.90
CA PRO A 2 13.49 -10.86 -17.03
C PRO A 2 12.42 -9.89 -17.58
N ALA A 3 12.07 -10.01 -18.86
CA ALA A 3 10.99 -9.22 -19.46
C ALA A 3 9.66 -9.41 -18.70
N GLY A 4 8.90 -8.33 -18.52
CA GLY A 4 7.65 -8.33 -17.78
C GLY A 4 7.78 -8.38 -16.25
N SER A 5 8.98 -8.15 -15.70
CA SER A 5 9.19 -8.15 -14.24
C SER A 5 8.45 -7.03 -13.52
N TRP A 6 7.98 -7.34 -12.31
CA TRP A 6 7.25 -6.42 -11.42
C TRP A 6 8.07 -6.11 -10.17
N ASP A 7 8.11 -4.83 -9.78
CA ASP A 7 8.33 -4.44 -8.39
C ASP A 7 6.97 -4.34 -7.69
N THR A 8 6.72 -5.23 -6.73
CA THR A 8 5.40 -5.33 -6.08
C THR A 8 5.22 -4.35 -4.92
N HIS A 9 6.26 -3.63 -4.49
CA HIS A 9 6.13 -2.73 -3.35
C HIS A 9 7.21 -1.63 -3.34
N PHE A 10 6.84 -0.44 -3.79
CA PHE A 10 7.66 0.76 -3.62
C PHE A 10 6.80 1.98 -3.30
N HIS A 11 7.43 3.04 -2.79
CA HIS A 11 6.78 4.29 -2.44
C HIS A 11 7.29 5.42 -3.34
N VAL A 12 6.38 6.32 -3.74
CA VAL A 12 6.75 7.64 -4.24
C VAL A 12 6.46 8.64 -3.13
N LEU A 13 7.45 9.46 -2.80
CA LEU A 13 7.41 10.42 -1.71
C LEU A 13 7.77 11.80 -2.24
N GLY A 14 6.80 12.71 -2.29
CA GLY A 14 7.04 14.07 -2.74
C GLY A 14 7.18 14.26 -4.26
N PRO A 15 7.56 15.46 -4.71
CA PRO A 15 8.13 16.52 -3.88
C PRO A 15 7.10 17.13 -2.92
N GLN A 16 7.53 17.46 -1.70
CA GLN A 16 6.64 17.92 -0.63
C GLN A 16 5.84 19.20 -0.94
N ASN A 17 6.33 20.03 -1.84
CA ASN A 17 5.63 21.25 -2.29
C ASN A 17 4.39 20.94 -3.16
N ARG A 18 4.32 19.74 -3.76
CA ARG A 18 3.19 19.26 -4.55
C ARG A 18 2.37 18.21 -3.80
N PHE A 19 3.06 17.33 -3.09
CA PHE A 19 2.47 16.24 -2.33
C PHE A 19 2.89 16.37 -0.87
N PRO A 20 2.22 17.24 -0.09
CA PRO A 20 2.59 17.46 1.29
C PRO A 20 2.41 16.18 2.11
N PHE A 21 3.29 15.98 3.09
CA PHE A 21 3.10 14.92 4.07
C PHE A 21 2.03 15.31 5.09
N ALA A 22 1.35 14.32 5.66
CA ALA A 22 0.38 14.51 6.71
C ALA A 22 1.00 15.18 7.94
N ALA A 23 0.23 16.07 8.60
CA ALA A 23 0.69 16.80 9.77
C ALA A 23 1.00 15.88 10.98
N ASN A 24 0.29 14.74 11.08
CA ASN A 24 0.40 13.77 12.17
C ASN A 24 1.35 12.59 11.86
N ARG A 25 2.17 12.70 10.82
CA ARG A 25 3.14 11.65 10.45
C ARG A 25 4.12 11.36 11.59
N LYS A 26 4.54 10.10 11.72
CA LYS A 26 5.51 9.66 12.75
C LYS A 26 6.96 10.04 12.44
N TYR A 27 7.30 10.21 11.17
CA TYR A 27 8.61 10.63 10.70
C TYR A 27 8.47 11.40 9.38
N THR A 28 9.52 12.14 9.00
CA THR A 28 9.60 12.86 7.72
C THR A 28 10.73 12.28 6.88
N PRO A 29 10.43 11.50 5.82
CA PRO A 29 11.44 11.04 4.90
C PRO A 29 11.92 12.18 3.98
N PRO A 30 13.10 12.02 3.33
CA PRO A 30 13.43 12.85 2.18
C PRO A 30 12.49 12.54 1.00
N ASP A 31 12.45 13.45 0.03
CA ASP A 31 11.73 13.21 -1.22
C ASP A 31 12.36 12.01 -1.98
N ALA A 32 11.50 11.13 -2.48
CA ALA A 32 11.80 10.02 -3.36
C ALA A 32 10.82 10.09 -4.54
N SER A 33 11.19 10.87 -5.57
CA SER A 33 10.28 11.22 -6.64
C SER A 33 9.98 10.06 -7.60
N PHE A 34 8.87 10.17 -8.33
CA PHE A 34 8.50 9.20 -9.36
C PHE A 34 9.59 9.04 -10.43
N GLU A 35 10.28 10.12 -10.81
CA GLU A 35 11.35 10.11 -11.80
C GLU A 35 12.56 9.30 -11.31
N ALA A 36 12.91 9.43 -10.03
CA ALA A 36 13.97 8.65 -9.42
C ALA A 36 13.61 7.14 -9.41
N CYS A 37 12.38 6.80 -9.01
CA CYS A 37 11.88 5.43 -9.07
C CYS A 37 11.89 4.87 -10.51
N ARG A 38 11.37 5.63 -11.48
CA ARG A 38 11.34 5.22 -12.90
C ARG A 38 12.73 5.00 -13.46
N SER A 39 13.68 5.88 -13.15
CA SER A 39 15.09 5.74 -13.57
C SER A 39 15.73 4.50 -12.95
N PHE A 40 15.47 4.22 -11.67
CA PHE A 40 15.94 3.02 -11.00
C PHE A 40 15.37 1.74 -11.62
N HIS A 41 14.06 1.69 -11.89
CA HIS A 41 13.42 0.57 -12.56
C HIS A 41 13.98 0.34 -13.96
N GLN A 42 14.21 1.40 -14.74
CA GLN A 42 14.84 1.30 -16.07
C GLN A 42 16.25 0.70 -15.99
N ALA A 43 17.06 1.13 -15.03
CA ALA A 43 18.42 0.61 -14.83
C ALA A 43 18.43 -0.88 -14.47
N LEU A 44 17.43 -1.36 -13.72
CA LEU A 44 17.30 -2.77 -13.35
C LEU A 44 16.54 -3.63 -14.38
N GLY A 45 15.89 -3.01 -15.37
CA GLY A 45 14.99 -3.68 -16.30
C GLY A 45 13.69 -4.17 -15.65
N ILE A 46 13.19 -3.44 -14.65
CA ILE A 46 11.85 -3.65 -14.08
C ILE A 46 10.85 -2.88 -14.94
N GLU A 47 9.82 -3.57 -15.44
CA GLU A 47 8.90 -3.01 -16.43
C GLU A 47 7.58 -2.54 -15.83
N ARG A 48 7.20 -3.11 -14.67
CA ARG A 48 5.90 -2.90 -14.03
C ARG A 48 6.03 -2.78 -12.53
N GLY A 49 5.01 -2.27 -11.86
CA GLY A 49 5.03 -2.27 -10.41
C GLY A 49 3.82 -1.68 -9.72
N PHE A 50 3.82 -1.81 -8.40
CA PHE A 50 2.81 -1.27 -7.50
C PHE A 50 3.37 -0.09 -6.70
N VAL A 51 2.82 1.10 -6.96
CA VAL A 51 3.03 2.27 -6.09
C VAL A 51 2.15 2.07 -4.87
N VAL A 52 2.78 1.74 -3.75
CA VAL A 52 2.09 1.47 -2.49
C VAL A 52 2.03 2.72 -1.65
N HIS A 53 0.84 3.04 -1.13
CA HIS A 53 0.63 4.24 -0.32
C HIS A 53 1.46 4.21 0.98
N ALA A 54 2.18 5.30 1.22
CA ALA A 54 3.01 5.49 2.40
C ALA A 54 2.23 6.22 3.51
N ASN A 55 2.31 5.73 4.75
CA ASN A 55 1.65 6.33 5.92
C ASN A 55 1.99 7.82 6.14
N THR A 56 3.12 8.29 5.61
CA THR A 56 3.56 9.69 5.70
C THR A 56 2.62 10.66 4.97
N HIS A 57 1.83 10.20 3.99
CA HIS A 57 0.82 10.99 3.28
C HIS A 57 -0.59 10.89 3.89
N GLY A 58 -0.76 10.21 5.03
CA GLY A 58 -2.06 10.11 5.67
C GLY A 58 -3.01 9.23 4.87
N PHE A 59 -4.11 9.80 4.35
CA PHE A 59 -5.06 9.14 3.43
C PHE A 59 -5.11 9.84 2.07
N ASP A 60 -4.20 10.78 1.81
CA ASP A 60 -4.12 11.49 0.53
C ASP A 60 -3.33 10.66 -0.50
N ASN A 61 -4.06 9.93 -1.34
CA ASN A 61 -3.49 9.07 -2.37
C ASN A 61 -2.99 9.82 -3.62
N THR A 62 -2.96 11.16 -3.60
CA THR A 62 -2.66 11.96 -4.80
C THR A 62 -1.29 11.65 -5.40
N VAL A 63 -0.27 11.41 -4.57
CA VAL A 63 1.08 11.07 -5.04
C VAL A 63 1.12 9.72 -5.77
N ASP A 64 0.38 8.73 -5.26
CA ASP A 64 0.34 7.37 -5.84
C ASP A 64 -0.38 7.36 -7.18
N LEU A 65 -1.49 8.12 -7.27
CA LEU A 65 -2.28 8.27 -8.48
C LEU A 65 -1.56 9.12 -9.54
N ASP A 66 -0.81 10.16 -9.15
CA ASP A 66 0.05 10.93 -10.07
C ASP A 66 1.12 10.03 -10.68
N ALA A 67 1.84 9.26 -9.84
CA ALA A 67 2.85 8.30 -10.30
C ALA A 67 2.24 7.24 -11.24
N THR A 68 1.06 6.72 -10.90
CA THR A 68 0.32 5.75 -11.72
C THR A 68 -0.06 6.34 -13.08
N ALA A 69 -0.64 7.54 -13.11
CA ALA A 69 -1.04 8.20 -14.35
C ALA A 69 0.15 8.49 -15.28
N ARG A 70 1.30 8.87 -14.69
CA ARG A 70 2.53 9.21 -15.40
C ARG A 70 3.37 7.99 -15.81
N SER A 71 2.97 6.80 -15.39
CA SER A 71 3.65 5.53 -15.71
C SER A 71 3.29 4.97 -17.09
N GLU A 72 2.37 5.60 -17.83
CA GLU A 72 1.96 5.13 -19.17
C GLU A 72 1.45 3.67 -19.15
N GLY A 73 0.80 3.26 -18.05
CA GLY A 73 0.24 1.92 -17.86
C GLY A 73 1.24 0.89 -17.32
N GLN A 74 2.47 1.29 -16.99
CA GLN A 74 3.45 0.40 -16.38
C GLN A 74 3.13 0.12 -14.91
N TYR A 75 2.60 1.10 -14.17
CA TYR A 75 2.38 0.98 -12.73
C TYR A 75 0.88 1.01 -12.36
N LEU A 76 0.59 0.42 -11.22
CA LEU A 76 -0.72 0.40 -10.56
C LEU A 76 -0.57 0.92 -9.12
N ALA A 77 -1.66 1.35 -8.50
CA ALA A 77 -1.63 1.85 -7.12
C ALA A 77 -2.21 0.84 -6.12
N VAL A 78 -1.61 0.79 -4.93
CA VAL A 78 -2.22 0.28 -3.69
C VAL A 78 -2.50 1.48 -2.80
N VAL A 79 -3.77 1.84 -2.66
CA VAL A 79 -4.21 3.07 -1.99
C VAL A 79 -4.48 2.84 -0.51
N ARG A 80 -4.68 3.91 0.26
CA ARG A 80 -5.22 3.84 1.62
C ARG A 80 -6.58 4.51 1.67
N LEU A 81 -7.51 3.89 2.39
CA LEU A 81 -8.89 4.34 2.53
C LEU A 81 -9.27 4.40 4.02
N ASP A 82 -10.21 5.28 4.36
CA ASP A 82 -10.79 5.39 5.69
C ASP A 82 -12.32 5.18 5.65
N GLY A 83 -13.00 5.42 6.78
CA GLY A 83 -14.45 5.27 6.91
C GLY A 83 -15.28 6.21 6.02
N THR A 84 -14.66 7.14 5.30
CA THR A 84 -15.34 8.03 4.34
C THR A 84 -15.41 7.44 2.93
N ALA A 85 -14.77 6.28 2.69
CA ALA A 85 -14.84 5.59 1.40
C ALA A 85 -16.28 5.27 1.00
N THR A 86 -16.57 5.37 -0.29
CA THR A 86 -17.85 4.94 -0.86
C THR A 86 -17.60 4.04 -2.06
N PRO A 87 -18.58 3.23 -2.49
CA PRO A 87 -18.44 2.43 -3.72
C PRO A 87 -18.12 3.31 -4.95
N GLU A 88 -18.66 4.52 -5.03
CA GLU A 88 -18.40 5.47 -6.12
C GLU A 88 -16.96 5.98 -6.10
N SER A 89 -16.43 6.35 -4.93
CA SER A 89 -15.03 6.81 -4.81
C SER A 89 -14.05 5.67 -5.12
N CYS A 90 -14.35 4.45 -4.66
CA CYS A 90 -13.54 3.26 -4.98
C CYS A 90 -13.55 2.94 -6.48
N ARG A 91 -14.71 3.04 -7.14
CA ARG A 91 -14.79 2.91 -8.62
C ARG A 91 -14.00 4.00 -9.34
N ALA A 92 -13.97 5.23 -8.82
CA ALA A 92 -13.14 6.29 -9.39
C ALA A 92 -11.64 5.99 -9.25
N LEU A 93 -11.20 5.53 -8.08
CA LEU A 93 -9.82 5.09 -7.85
C LEU A 93 -9.44 3.91 -8.74
N HIS A 94 -10.35 2.96 -8.95
CA HIS A 94 -10.14 1.84 -9.87
C HIS A 94 -9.86 2.34 -11.31
N ARG A 95 -10.66 3.30 -11.81
CA ARG A 95 -10.40 3.92 -13.12
C ARG A 95 -9.08 4.67 -13.18
N ALA A 96 -8.63 5.22 -12.05
CA ALA A 96 -7.33 5.89 -11.92
C ALA A 96 -6.14 4.93 -11.76
N GLY A 97 -6.37 3.61 -11.74
CA GLY A 97 -5.31 2.59 -11.72
C GLY A 97 -5.06 1.92 -10.37
N ALA A 98 -5.86 2.20 -9.34
CA ALA A 98 -5.78 1.48 -8.07
C ALA A 98 -6.30 0.04 -8.22
N ARG A 99 -5.59 -0.93 -7.63
CA ARG A 99 -5.93 -2.37 -7.64
C ARG A 99 -5.81 -3.05 -6.28
N GLY A 100 -5.45 -2.31 -5.24
CA GLY A 100 -5.44 -2.82 -3.88
C GLY A 100 -5.61 -1.70 -2.87
N VAL A 101 -5.89 -2.10 -1.63
CA VAL A 101 -5.94 -1.20 -0.48
C VAL A 101 -5.00 -1.69 0.62
N ARG A 102 -4.26 -0.76 1.22
CA ARG A 102 -3.30 -1.06 2.27
C ARG A 102 -3.84 -0.70 3.65
N PHE A 103 -3.74 -1.66 4.57
CA PHE A 103 -3.92 -1.48 6.00
C PHE A 103 -2.59 -1.67 6.71
N ALA A 104 -1.90 -0.55 6.97
CA ALA A 104 -0.66 -0.53 7.72
C ALA A 104 -0.93 -0.13 9.18
N PHE A 105 -0.99 -1.13 10.05
CA PHE A 105 -1.30 -1.01 11.48
C PHE A 105 -0.21 -1.53 12.41
N ASN A 106 1.04 -1.58 11.93
CA ASN A 106 2.18 -1.83 12.80
C ASN A 106 2.33 -0.65 13.81
N PRO A 107 2.27 -0.91 15.13
CA PRO A 107 2.34 0.15 16.15
C PRO A 107 3.65 0.95 16.11
N GLN A 108 4.76 0.35 15.67
CA GLN A 108 6.04 1.05 15.51
C GLN A 108 5.96 2.19 14.49
N HIS A 109 5.05 2.08 13.53
CA HIS A 109 4.79 3.10 12.52
C HIS A 109 3.52 3.90 12.81
N GLY A 110 2.97 3.79 14.02
CA GLY A 110 1.83 4.56 14.50
C GLY A 110 0.48 4.12 13.95
N GLY A 111 0.37 2.92 13.40
CA GLY A 111 -0.88 2.41 12.87
C GLY A 111 -1.66 1.57 13.90
N THR A 112 -2.97 1.55 13.75
CA THR A 112 -3.91 0.72 14.52
C THR A 112 -4.93 0.11 13.55
N LEU A 113 -5.37 -1.12 13.81
CA LEU A 113 -6.42 -1.75 13.02
C LEU A 113 -7.78 -1.37 13.60
N ASP A 114 -8.58 -0.66 12.80
CA ASP A 114 -10.01 -0.52 13.03
C ASP A 114 -10.74 -1.52 12.14
N ARG A 115 -11.32 -2.56 12.75
CA ARG A 115 -12.03 -3.61 12.01
C ARG A 115 -13.32 -3.11 11.36
N ALA A 116 -13.98 -2.12 11.94
CA ALA A 116 -15.20 -1.54 11.34
C ALA A 116 -14.85 -0.79 10.05
N VAL A 117 -13.75 -0.04 10.04
CA VAL A 117 -13.24 0.61 8.82
C VAL A 117 -12.78 -0.43 7.81
N PHE A 118 -12.10 -1.48 8.25
CA PHE A 118 -11.68 -2.58 7.38
C PHE A 118 -12.86 -3.22 6.65
N ASP A 119 -13.90 -3.63 7.40
CA ASP A 119 -15.10 -4.28 6.84
C ASP A 119 -15.87 -3.33 5.91
N HIS A 120 -15.97 -2.04 6.27
CA HIS A 120 -16.58 -1.02 5.42
C HIS A 120 -15.85 -0.84 4.08
N VAL A 121 -14.52 -0.76 4.13
CA VAL A 121 -13.69 -0.65 2.92
C VAL A 121 -13.80 -1.91 2.07
N LEU A 122 -13.77 -3.11 2.68
CA LEU A 122 -14.00 -4.37 1.96
C LEU A 122 -15.34 -4.37 1.21
N HIS A 123 -16.40 -3.90 1.85
CA HIS A 123 -17.70 -3.75 1.20
C HIS A 123 -17.63 -2.79 0.01
N CYS A 124 -16.98 -1.63 0.15
CA CYS A 124 -16.88 -0.63 -0.91
C CYS A 124 -16.09 -1.12 -2.14
N ILE A 125 -15.13 -2.03 -1.96
CA ILE A 125 -14.27 -2.56 -3.05
C ILE A 125 -14.74 -3.91 -3.61
N GLY A 126 -15.81 -4.50 -3.08
CA GLY A 126 -16.18 -5.91 -3.31
C GLY A 126 -16.23 -6.35 -4.77
N ASP A 127 -16.73 -5.51 -5.67
CA ASP A 127 -16.87 -5.83 -7.10
C ASP A 127 -15.66 -5.42 -7.96
N LEU A 128 -14.60 -4.87 -7.36
CA LEU A 128 -13.46 -4.29 -8.08
C LEU A 128 -12.33 -5.28 -8.38
N GLY A 129 -12.39 -6.49 -7.80
CA GLY A 129 -11.32 -7.49 -7.91
C GLY A 129 -10.00 -7.05 -7.26
N TRP A 130 -10.08 -6.19 -6.24
CA TRP A 130 -8.92 -5.68 -5.52
C TRP A 130 -8.38 -6.70 -4.51
N PHE A 131 -7.11 -6.54 -4.14
CA PHE A 131 -6.51 -7.22 -3.00
C PHE A 131 -6.36 -6.29 -1.80
N VAL A 132 -6.17 -6.88 -0.62
CA VAL A 132 -5.81 -6.17 0.60
C VAL A 132 -4.35 -6.45 0.93
N GLU A 133 -3.61 -5.39 1.24
CA GLU A 133 -2.24 -5.48 1.75
C GLU A 133 -2.23 -5.16 3.25
N LEU A 134 -1.64 -6.05 4.06
CA LEU A 134 -1.59 -5.94 5.52
C LEU A 134 -0.16 -5.78 6.01
N HIS A 135 0.09 -4.72 6.78
CA HIS A 135 1.37 -4.50 7.46
C HIS A 135 1.16 -4.33 8.96
N PHE A 136 1.69 -5.30 9.72
CA PHE A 136 1.56 -5.39 11.17
C PHE A 136 2.89 -5.79 11.82
N ALA A 137 2.93 -5.91 13.15
CA ALA A 137 4.09 -6.44 13.86
C ALA A 137 4.06 -7.97 13.82
N GLY A 138 5.19 -8.64 13.54
CA GLY A 138 5.22 -10.11 13.38
C GLY A 138 4.68 -10.87 14.58
N SER A 139 4.94 -10.39 15.80
CA SER A 139 4.42 -10.97 17.04
C SER A 139 2.88 -10.98 17.14
N ALA A 140 2.17 -10.22 16.30
CA ALA A 140 0.71 -10.21 16.25
C ALA A 140 0.14 -11.28 15.30
N LEU A 141 0.97 -11.95 14.49
CA LEU A 141 0.50 -12.91 13.49
C LEU A 141 -0.36 -14.04 14.09
N PRO A 142 0.01 -14.68 15.23
CA PRO A 142 -0.83 -15.75 15.80
C PRO A 142 -2.24 -15.27 16.18
N GLU A 143 -2.37 -14.04 16.66
CA GLU A 143 -3.67 -13.44 17.01
C GLU A 143 -4.49 -13.05 15.77
N LEU A 144 -3.81 -12.74 14.66
CA LEU A 144 -4.43 -12.29 13.42
C LEU A 144 -4.74 -13.44 12.44
N GLU A 145 -4.09 -14.60 12.58
CA GLU A 145 -4.15 -15.71 11.61
C GLU A 145 -5.59 -16.08 11.22
N SER A 146 -6.44 -16.36 12.21
CA SER A 146 -7.84 -16.75 11.97
C SER A 146 -8.64 -15.64 11.29
N TRP A 147 -8.35 -14.38 11.60
CA TRP A 147 -9.00 -13.24 10.95
C TRP A 147 -8.49 -13.05 9.51
N ILE A 148 -7.18 -13.15 9.28
CA ILE A 148 -6.59 -13.04 7.94
C ILE A 148 -7.16 -14.14 7.03
N ALA A 149 -7.25 -15.37 7.53
CA ALA A 149 -7.83 -16.50 6.80
C ALA A 149 -9.32 -16.33 6.47
N SER A 150 -10.03 -15.47 7.21
CA SER A 150 -11.46 -15.18 6.99
C SER A 150 -11.72 -14.11 5.92
N ILE A 151 -10.69 -13.38 5.46
CA ILE A 151 -10.84 -12.31 4.47
C ILE A 151 -11.22 -12.92 3.11
N PRO A 152 -12.32 -12.49 2.47
CA PRO A 152 -12.87 -13.15 1.29
C PRO A 152 -12.17 -12.78 -0.03
N ILE A 153 -11.16 -11.90 0.02
CA ILE A 153 -10.39 -11.43 -1.13
C ILE A 153 -8.90 -11.74 -0.94
N PRO A 154 -8.07 -11.70 -2.01
CA PRO A 154 -6.65 -11.95 -1.87
C PRO A 154 -5.99 -11.02 -0.84
N VAL A 155 -5.16 -11.60 0.02
CA VAL A 155 -4.39 -10.89 1.05
C VAL A 155 -2.91 -10.99 0.72
N VAL A 156 -2.23 -9.85 0.76
CA VAL A 156 -0.76 -9.73 0.72
C VAL A 156 -0.28 -9.37 2.12
N ILE A 157 0.60 -10.18 2.68
CA ILE A 157 1.26 -9.89 3.96
C ILE A 157 2.59 -9.22 3.68
N ASP A 158 2.75 -8.00 4.18
CA ASP A 158 3.93 -7.18 3.94
C ASP A 158 5.18 -7.79 4.59
N HIS A 159 6.31 -7.76 3.85
CA HIS A 159 7.66 -7.81 4.43
C HIS A 159 7.94 -9.08 5.27
N PHE A 160 7.60 -10.26 4.72
CA PHE A 160 7.73 -11.55 5.43
C PHE A 160 6.97 -11.60 6.77
N GLY A 161 5.90 -10.81 6.90
CA GLY A 161 5.13 -10.68 8.14
C GLY A 161 5.85 -9.93 9.25
N ARG A 162 7.01 -9.29 8.99
CA ARG A 162 7.81 -8.57 10.01
C ARG A 162 8.22 -9.45 11.19
N ILE A 163 8.38 -10.75 10.96
CA ILE A 163 8.91 -11.73 11.92
C ILE A 163 10.31 -11.33 12.36
N ASP A 164 10.64 -11.52 13.64
CA ASP A 164 11.99 -11.25 14.14
C ASP A 164 12.93 -12.40 13.76
N PRO A 165 13.92 -12.17 12.87
CA PRO A 165 14.80 -13.25 12.43
C PRO A 165 15.64 -13.86 13.58
N ARG A 166 15.79 -13.17 14.72
CA ARG A 166 16.51 -13.69 15.90
C ARG A 166 15.77 -14.83 16.59
N HIS A 167 14.46 -14.95 16.41
CA HIS A 167 13.65 -16.00 17.02
C HIS A 167 13.65 -17.30 16.21
N GLY A 168 14.15 -17.28 14.97
CA GLY A 168 14.27 -18.48 14.14
C GLY A 168 12.91 -19.13 13.86
N LEU A 169 12.77 -20.44 14.15
CA LEU A 169 11.56 -21.22 13.90
C LEU A 169 10.53 -21.16 15.07
N TYR A 170 10.75 -20.30 16.07
CA TYR A 170 10.01 -20.33 17.33
C TYR A 170 9.14 -19.09 17.58
N ASP A 171 8.85 -18.29 16.55
CA ASP A 171 7.94 -17.13 16.61
C ASP A 171 6.48 -17.54 16.35
#